data_AF-A0A9D8V867-F1
#
_entry.id   AF-A0A9D8V867-F1
#
_cell.length_a   1.000
_cell.length_b   1.000
_cell.length_c   1.000
_cell.angle_alpha   90.00
_cell.angle_beta   90.00
_cell.angle_gamma   90.00
#
_symmetry.space_group_name_H-M   'P 1'
#
loop_
_entity.id
_entity.type
_entity.pdbx_description
1 polymer ?
#
loop_
_entity_poly.entity_id
_entity_poly.type
_entity_poly.pdbx_seq_one_letter_code
_entity_poly.pdbx_strand_id
1 'polypeptide(L)'
;MKILKATLPTGPKRSKGATAMSMFHLFTQLSDVLFRLVTFPKDPRLTPFSLALAMSLTALGGCSTTPEASELAGIEKLSEGQIWRVEDIENRGIIDRSRITVKFERDSGQISGSSGCNRFFGNYSFTKSRLNIEALASSRRLCVPALMNQEQRLLTALESVTEARWRESTWLELYDSKGTYKLRLIQEGVEENKETRLYYQCDEKLTPFVVLPGDEKLLLTVEDRQWRLNRQESASGARYVGEGIEFWIKGKEALMTMAGRSVNCMQKKDLLVVGGDRDEHGCIGSAGYQWCRKLDQCVRGWELAGEHGLQDPAEAIAKICD
;
A
#
# COMPACT_ATOMS: atom_id res chain seq x y z
N MET A 1 -37.25 64.85 -26.09
CA MET A 1 -36.19 65.86 -25.85
C MET A 1 -35.01 65.15 -25.18
N LYS A 2 -33.82 65.10 -25.85
CA LYS A 2 -32.46 64.68 -25.38
C LYS A 2 -32.34 63.28 -24.74
N ILE A 3 -31.88 62.21 -25.41
CA ILE A 3 -30.49 61.83 -25.79
C ILE A 3 -29.42 62.14 -24.72
N LEU A 4 -28.84 61.08 -24.10
CA LEU A 4 -27.39 60.85 -24.01
C LEU A 4 -27.05 59.48 -23.35
N LYS A 5 -26.12 58.77 -23.99
CA LYS A 5 -25.42 57.54 -23.57
C LYS A 5 -24.38 57.84 -22.47
N ALA A 6 -24.10 56.89 -21.58
CA ALA A 6 -22.79 56.72 -20.92
C ALA A 6 -22.65 55.24 -20.47
N THR A 7 -21.81 54.37 -21.05
CA THR A 7 -20.33 54.25 -21.11
C THR A 7 -19.76 53.35 -19.98
N LEU A 8 -19.34 52.15 -20.38
CA LEU A 8 -18.45 51.22 -19.65
C LEU A 8 -17.07 51.85 -19.40
N PRO A 9 -16.39 51.58 -18.27
CA PRO A 9 -14.96 51.79 -18.17
C PRO A 9 -14.21 50.55 -18.65
N THR A 10 -13.60 50.69 -19.83
CA THR A 10 -12.45 49.91 -20.31
C THR A 10 -11.15 50.57 -19.88
N GLY A 11 -10.15 49.79 -19.47
CA GLY A 11 -8.73 50.18 -19.57
C GLY A 11 -7.78 49.46 -18.57
N PRO A 12 -6.45 49.42 -18.81
CA PRO A 12 -5.74 49.59 -20.08
C PRO A 12 -4.65 48.54 -20.41
N LYS A 13 -4.25 48.66 -21.68
CA LYS A 13 -3.19 48.08 -22.51
C LYS A 13 -1.78 47.92 -21.90
N ARG A 14 -1.16 46.77 -22.24
CA ARG A 14 0.09 46.55 -23.02
C ARG A 14 1.26 47.58 -22.92
N SER A 15 2.43 47.10 -22.49
CA SER A 15 3.79 47.43 -23.00
C SER A 15 4.69 46.20 -22.75
N LYS A 16 5.15 45.45 -23.76
CA LYS A 16 6.41 45.55 -24.54
C LYS A 16 7.65 46.00 -23.74
N GLY A 17 8.66 45.11 -23.66
CA GLY A 17 10.07 45.48 -23.69
C GLY A 17 11.02 44.63 -22.85
N ALA A 18 11.79 43.75 -23.52
CA ALA A 18 13.18 43.32 -23.22
C ALA A 18 13.44 42.60 -21.87
N THR A 19 14.41 41.69 -21.69
CA THR A 19 15.62 41.35 -22.41
C THR A 19 16.05 39.95 -21.96
N ALA A 20 16.40 39.08 -22.91
CA ALA A 20 17.17 37.87 -22.63
C ALA A 20 18.65 38.27 -22.46
N MET A 21 19.25 38.04 -21.30
CA MET A 21 20.71 37.94 -21.16
C MET A 21 21.09 37.45 -19.76
N SER A 22 22.19 36.71 -19.71
CA SER A 22 22.93 36.29 -18.52
C SER A 22 22.55 34.93 -17.92
N MET A 23 22.67 33.88 -18.74
CA MET A 23 22.89 32.50 -18.31
C MET A 23 24.31 32.02 -18.70
N PHE A 24 25.31 32.90 -18.56
CA PHE A 24 26.70 32.66 -19.02
C PHE A 24 27.80 33.02 -18.00
N HIS A 25 27.44 33.29 -16.74
CA HIS A 25 28.41 33.66 -15.69
C HIS A 25 28.57 32.63 -14.57
N LEU A 26 28.17 31.36 -14.78
CA LEU A 26 28.38 30.27 -13.82
C LEU A 26 29.52 29.30 -14.15
N PHE A 27 30.38 29.57 -15.14
CA PHE A 27 31.37 28.57 -15.60
C PHE A 27 32.85 28.98 -15.59
N THR A 28 33.21 30.18 -15.09
CA THR A 28 34.58 30.71 -15.20
C THR A 28 35.30 31.00 -13.88
N GLN A 29 34.88 30.38 -12.76
CA GLN A 29 35.51 30.59 -11.43
C GLN A 29 36.01 29.31 -10.74
N LEU A 30 35.97 28.14 -11.40
CA LEU A 30 36.44 26.87 -10.81
C LEU A 30 37.57 26.18 -11.59
N SER A 31 38.09 26.78 -12.66
CA SER A 31 39.20 26.23 -13.46
C SER A 31 40.61 26.71 -13.06
N ASP A 32 40.74 27.74 -12.22
CA ASP A 32 42.04 28.37 -11.93
C ASP A 32 42.81 27.81 -10.71
N VAL A 33 42.21 26.90 -9.93
CA VAL A 33 42.88 26.32 -8.75
C VAL A 33 43.52 24.96 -9.04
N LEU A 34 43.04 24.22 -10.06
CA LEU A 34 43.60 22.91 -10.40
C LEU A 34 44.80 22.96 -11.38
N PHE A 35 45.06 24.09 -12.03
CA PHE A 35 46.11 24.18 -13.06
C PHE A 35 47.49 24.66 -12.53
N ARG A 36 47.63 24.93 -11.23
CA ARG A 36 48.91 25.37 -10.61
C ARG A 36 49.74 24.25 -9.95
N LEU A 37 49.37 22.98 -10.13
CA LEU A 37 50.10 21.83 -9.55
C LEU A 37 50.98 21.05 -10.56
N VAL A 38 51.05 21.46 -11.83
CA VAL A 38 51.89 20.77 -12.83
C VAL A 38 52.63 21.79 -13.69
N THR A 39 53.61 22.49 -13.11
CA THR A 39 54.66 23.15 -13.90
C THR A 39 56.01 22.64 -13.44
N PHE A 40 56.50 21.64 -14.17
CA PHE A 40 57.87 21.20 -14.18
C PHE A 40 58.81 22.38 -14.46
N PRO A 41 59.79 22.70 -13.59
CA PRO A 41 60.85 23.62 -13.97
C PRO A 41 61.83 22.88 -14.88
N LYS A 42 62.02 23.44 -16.07
CA LYS A 42 62.97 22.98 -17.08
C LYS A 42 64.23 23.84 -16.93
N ASP A 43 65.14 23.45 -16.05
CA ASP A 43 66.48 24.04 -16.01
C ASP A 43 67.56 22.95 -15.83
N PRO A 44 68.53 22.83 -16.75
CA PRO A 44 69.57 21.81 -16.70
C PRO A 44 70.84 22.42 -16.12
N ARG A 45 71.02 22.36 -14.80
CA ARG A 45 72.31 22.44 -14.08
C ARG A 45 72.03 22.50 -12.59
N LEU A 46 72.20 21.36 -11.92
CA LEU A 46 72.81 21.17 -10.59
C LEU A 46 72.41 19.77 -10.08
N THR A 47 73.44 18.97 -9.81
CA THR A 47 73.38 17.58 -9.36
C THR A 47 73.29 17.51 -7.81
N PRO A 48 73.42 16.35 -7.13
CA PRO A 48 72.29 15.68 -6.49
C PRO A 48 72.54 15.41 -4.99
N PHE A 49 71.66 15.78 -4.07
CA PHE A 49 71.80 15.32 -2.68
C PHE A 49 70.48 15.34 -1.90
N SER A 50 70.29 14.30 -1.09
CA SER A 50 69.28 14.16 -0.02
C SER A 50 67.89 13.71 -0.51
N LEU A 51 67.60 12.41 -0.59
CA LEU A 51 67.40 11.43 0.49
C LEU A 51 66.15 11.73 1.34
N ALA A 52 65.15 10.84 1.17
CA ALA A 52 64.17 10.35 2.13
C ALA A 52 63.32 11.34 2.96
N LEU A 53 61.99 11.22 2.81
CA LEU A 53 60.99 11.03 3.88
C LEU A 53 59.66 11.75 3.54
N ALA A 54 58.70 11.01 3.01
CA ALA A 54 57.26 11.27 3.19
C ALA A 54 56.49 9.99 2.83
N MET A 55 56.66 8.99 3.69
CA MET A 55 55.75 7.86 3.80
C MET A 55 54.36 8.34 4.21
N SER A 56 53.35 7.78 3.54
CA SER A 56 52.05 7.42 4.12
C SER A 56 51.21 8.53 4.77
N LEU A 57 50.32 9.12 3.97
CA LEU A 57 49.07 9.69 4.47
C LEU A 57 47.86 9.25 3.60
N THR A 58 47.67 7.94 3.45
CA THR A 58 46.35 7.38 3.10
C THR A 58 45.59 7.11 4.38
N ALA A 59 45.03 8.16 4.96
CA ALA A 59 44.07 8.06 6.07
C ALA A 59 42.65 8.14 5.50
N LEU A 60 42.06 6.95 5.33
CA LEU A 60 40.64 6.63 5.49
C LEU A 60 39.65 7.72 5.03
N GLY A 61 39.38 7.76 3.72
CA GLY A 61 38.07 8.16 3.24
C GLY A 61 37.04 7.10 3.64
N GLY A 62 36.63 7.11 4.91
CA GLY A 62 35.49 6.34 5.36
C GLY A 62 34.26 6.84 4.62
N CYS A 63 33.71 6.01 3.74
CA CYS A 63 32.42 6.27 3.11
C CYS A 63 31.37 6.14 4.22
N SER A 64 31.02 7.25 4.89
CA SER A 64 29.78 7.30 5.65
C SER A 64 28.65 7.31 4.63
N THR A 65 28.11 6.14 4.31
CA THR A 65 26.75 6.08 3.77
C THR A 65 25.84 6.52 4.91
N THR A 66 25.57 7.81 5.00
CA THR A 66 24.50 8.34 5.87
C THR A 66 23.18 7.92 5.23
N PRO A 67 22.42 6.97 5.80
CA PRO A 67 21.11 6.63 5.27
C PRO A 67 20.10 7.61 5.87
N GLU A 68 20.23 8.91 5.58
CA GLU A 68 19.44 9.93 6.29
C GLU A 68 18.47 10.70 5.38
N ALA A 69 18.67 10.67 4.06
CA ALA A 69 17.80 11.45 3.16
C ALA A 69 16.60 10.67 2.62
N SER A 70 16.61 9.33 2.63
CA SER A 70 15.55 8.52 2.02
C SER A 70 14.48 8.04 3.00
N GLU A 71 14.79 7.87 4.30
CA GLU A 71 13.80 7.49 5.31
C GLU A 71 12.92 8.67 5.76
N LEU A 72 13.46 9.90 5.73
CA LEU A 72 12.74 11.12 6.14
C LEU A 72 11.79 11.65 5.05
N ALA A 73 11.94 11.21 3.79
CA ALA A 73 11.15 11.66 2.64
C ALA A 73 9.81 10.91 2.48
N GLY A 74 9.56 9.86 3.26
CA GLY A 74 8.38 9.01 3.08
C GLY A 74 7.05 9.66 3.49
N ILE A 75 7.05 10.70 4.32
CA ILE A 75 5.82 11.13 5.03
C ILE A 75 5.03 12.23 4.30
N GLU A 76 5.55 12.75 3.19
CA GLU A 76 4.72 13.49 2.23
C GLU A 76 3.60 12.60 1.62
N LYS A 77 3.71 11.27 1.75
CA LYS A 77 2.70 10.26 1.33
C LYS A 77 1.54 10.02 2.31
N LEU A 78 1.38 10.78 3.40
CA LEU A 78 0.11 10.73 4.13
C LEU A 78 -0.99 11.36 3.25
N SER A 79 -1.55 10.61 2.31
CA SER A 79 -2.61 11.09 1.41
C SER A 79 -3.78 11.66 2.22
N GLU A 80 -4.40 12.73 1.71
CA GLU A 80 -5.54 13.36 2.39
C GLU A 80 -6.63 12.33 2.67
N GLY A 81 -7.02 12.20 3.94
CA GLY A 81 -8.07 11.27 4.35
C GLY A 81 -7.72 9.79 4.23
N GLN A 82 -6.45 9.43 4.03
CA GLN A 82 -6.00 8.03 4.02
C GLN A 82 -6.34 7.34 5.34
N ILE A 83 -6.92 6.15 5.23
CA ILE A 83 -7.18 5.27 6.37
C ILE A 83 -5.98 4.33 6.53
N TRP A 84 -5.56 4.14 7.78
CA TRP A 84 -4.47 3.29 8.20
C TRP A 84 -4.99 2.25 9.16
N ARG A 85 -4.60 1.00 8.99
CA ARG A 85 -4.89 -0.08 9.93
C ARG A 85 -3.73 -0.25 10.90
N VAL A 86 -4.02 -0.34 12.19
CA VAL A 86 -3.02 -0.67 13.21
C VAL A 86 -2.78 -2.18 13.21
N GLU A 87 -1.53 -2.63 13.20
CA GLU A 87 -1.19 -4.05 13.34
C GLU A 87 -0.57 -4.38 14.69
N ASP A 88 0.10 -3.41 15.29
CA ASP A 88 0.79 -3.61 16.56
C ASP A 88 0.78 -2.34 17.40
N ILE A 89 0.64 -2.54 18.72
CA ILE A 89 0.67 -1.50 19.74
C ILE A 89 1.69 -1.91 20.80
N GLU A 90 2.79 -1.17 20.90
CA GLU A 90 3.87 -1.35 21.88
C GLU A 90 4.44 -2.79 21.93
N ASN A 91 4.59 -3.46 20.78
CA ASN A 91 5.10 -4.83 20.63
C ASN A 91 4.22 -5.91 21.28
N ARG A 92 2.91 -5.66 21.40
CA ARG A 92 1.95 -6.56 22.04
C ARG A 92 0.86 -7.07 21.09
N GLY A 93 0.99 -6.79 19.78
CA GLY A 93 -0.02 -7.09 18.78
C GLY A 93 -1.36 -6.42 19.05
N ILE A 94 -2.37 -6.86 18.31
CA ILE A 94 -3.77 -6.48 18.51
C ILE A 94 -4.65 -7.73 18.63
N ILE A 95 -5.80 -7.59 19.29
CA ILE A 95 -6.83 -8.63 19.34
C ILE A 95 -7.40 -8.84 17.94
N ASP A 96 -7.48 -10.09 17.51
CA ASP A 96 -8.03 -10.48 16.21
C ASP A 96 -9.40 -9.88 15.95
N ARG A 97 -9.63 -9.46 14.70
CA ARG A 97 -10.89 -8.86 14.21
C ARG A 97 -11.31 -7.54 14.88
N SER A 98 -10.52 -6.97 15.80
CA SER A 98 -10.81 -5.66 16.40
C SER A 98 -10.79 -4.51 15.38
N ARG A 99 -10.11 -4.69 14.22
CA ARG A 99 -10.05 -3.72 13.10
C ARG A 99 -9.86 -2.28 13.57
N ILE A 100 -8.69 -2.03 14.15
CA ILE A 100 -8.29 -0.70 14.62
C ILE A 100 -7.86 0.13 13.42
N THR A 101 -8.40 1.34 13.30
CA THR A 101 -8.10 2.27 12.21
C THR A 101 -7.72 3.65 12.71
N VAL A 102 -6.88 4.34 11.94
CA VAL A 102 -6.43 5.72 12.15
C VAL A 102 -6.52 6.46 10.83
N LYS A 103 -7.09 7.65 10.83
CA LYS A 103 -7.22 8.52 9.66
C LYS A 103 -6.64 9.88 9.99
N PHE A 104 -5.83 10.39 9.08
CA PHE A 104 -5.22 11.72 9.17
C PHE A 104 -5.83 12.62 8.10
N GLU A 105 -6.49 13.69 8.50
CA GLU A 105 -7.09 14.70 7.63
C GLU A 105 -6.14 15.91 7.63
N ARG A 106 -5.35 16.07 6.56
CA ARG A 106 -4.22 17.01 6.48
C ARG A 106 -4.72 18.45 6.35
N ASP A 107 -5.77 18.65 5.57
CA ASP A 107 -6.35 19.97 5.34
C ASP A 107 -6.95 20.58 6.62
N SER A 108 -7.57 19.74 7.46
CA SER A 108 -8.21 20.17 8.71
C SER A 108 -7.32 20.03 9.95
N GLY A 109 -6.22 19.28 9.87
CA GLY A 109 -5.39 18.93 11.02
C GLY A 109 -6.07 17.97 12.00
N GLN A 110 -7.10 17.24 11.57
CA GLN A 110 -7.86 16.33 12.42
C GLN A 110 -7.39 14.89 12.28
N ILE A 111 -7.34 14.19 13.42
CA ILE A 111 -7.12 12.75 13.49
C ILE A 111 -8.41 12.09 13.96
N SER A 112 -8.80 11.00 13.32
CA SER A 112 -9.99 10.23 13.70
C SER A 112 -9.80 8.74 13.47
N GLY A 113 -10.60 7.89 14.09
CA GLY A 113 -10.48 6.44 13.88
C GLY A 113 -11.36 5.56 14.76
N SER A 114 -11.12 4.25 14.65
CA SER A 114 -11.77 3.20 15.45
C SER A 114 -10.73 2.50 16.30
N SER A 115 -10.95 2.40 17.61
CA SER A 115 -10.13 1.60 18.54
C SER A 115 -10.54 0.11 18.58
N GLY A 116 -11.58 -0.25 17.82
CA GLY A 116 -12.25 -1.55 17.85
C GLY A 116 -13.44 -1.62 18.80
N CYS A 117 -13.48 -0.79 19.85
CA CYS A 117 -14.66 -0.64 20.72
C CYS A 117 -15.36 0.70 20.48
N ASN A 118 -14.61 1.78 20.58
CA ASN A 118 -15.07 3.15 20.41
C ASN A 118 -14.53 3.79 19.14
N ARG A 119 -15.12 4.94 18.82
CA ARG A 119 -14.51 5.89 17.88
C ARG A 119 -13.71 6.91 18.67
N PHE A 120 -12.61 7.36 18.11
CA PHE A 120 -11.80 8.43 18.67
C PHE A 120 -11.59 9.55 17.65
N PHE A 121 -11.31 10.75 18.15
CA PHE A 121 -11.03 11.93 17.36
C PHE A 121 -10.19 12.93 18.15
N GLY A 122 -9.47 13.80 17.44
CA GLY A 122 -8.66 14.86 18.02
C GLY A 122 -7.93 15.65 16.96
N ASN A 123 -6.91 16.39 17.38
CA ASN A 123 -6.07 17.18 16.48
C ASN A 123 -4.68 16.59 16.38
N TYR A 124 -4.02 16.82 15.25
CA TYR A 124 -2.61 16.53 15.08
C TYR A 124 -1.93 17.64 14.27
N SER A 125 -0.61 17.73 14.43
CA SER A 125 0.23 18.57 13.57
C SER A 125 1.37 17.74 13.01
N PHE A 126 1.72 18.02 11.77
CA PHE A 126 2.76 17.31 11.05
C PHE A 126 3.75 18.29 10.42
N THR A 127 5.05 18.15 10.74
CA THR A 127 6.10 19.01 10.16
C THR A 127 7.34 18.18 9.84
N LYS A 128 7.61 18.01 8.53
CA LYS A 128 8.68 17.18 7.96
C LYS A 128 8.57 15.71 8.38
N SER A 129 9.01 15.39 9.59
CA SER A 129 9.01 14.04 10.16
C SER A 129 8.53 14.01 11.62
N ARG A 130 8.17 15.17 12.17
CA ARG A 130 7.56 15.26 13.49
C ARG A 130 6.05 15.18 13.37
N LEU A 131 5.48 14.18 14.01
CA LEU A 131 4.04 13.98 14.16
C LEU A 131 3.70 14.23 15.61
N ASN A 132 2.90 15.25 15.90
CA ASN A 132 2.42 15.52 17.25
C ASN A 132 0.91 15.35 17.28
N ILE A 133 0.44 14.41 18.10
CA ILE A 133 -0.99 14.14 18.30
C ILE A 133 -1.38 14.73 19.65
N GLU A 134 -2.40 15.58 19.66
CA GLU A 134 -2.94 16.16 20.89
C GLU A 134 -3.80 15.14 21.65
N ALA A 135 -4.29 15.53 22.83
CA ALA A 135 -5.18 14.67 23.63
C ALA A 135 -6.39 14.21 22.79
N LEU A 136 -6.63 12.90 22.77
CA LEU A 136 -7.68 12.28 21.99
C LEU A 136 -8.96 12.13 22.81
N ALA A 137 -10.09 12.49 22.21
CA ALA A 137 -11.40 12.18 22.74
C ALA A 137 -11.89 10.84 22.18
N SER A 138 -12.69 10.12 22.97
CA SER A 138 -13.31 8.85 22.55
C SER A 138 -14.75 8.73 23.03
N SER A 139 -15.59 8.02 22.28
CA SER A 139 -16.93 7.65 22.74
C SER A 139 -16.87 6.70 23.94
N ARG A 140 -17.97 6.55 24.69
CA ARG A 140 -18.03 5.69 25.88
C ARG A 140 -18.99 4.51 25.69
N ARG A 141 -18.75 3.69 24.67
CA ARG A 141 -19.39 2.39 24.48
C ARG A 141 -18.71 1.37 25.39
N LEU A 142 -19.52 0.54 26.04
CA LEU A 142 -19.04 -0.58 26.84
C LEU A 142 -18.75 -1.78 25.93
N CYS A 143 -17.56 -2.36 26.06
CA CYS A 143 -17.15 -3.59 25.39
C CYS A 143 -16.52 -4.56 26.40
N VAL A 144 -16.04 -5.71 25.92
CA VAL A 144 -15.28 -6.64 26.77
C VAL A 144 -14.02 -5.98 27.31
N PRO A 145 -13.59 -6.29 28.56
CA PRO A 145 -12.44 -5.63 29.20
C PRO A 145 -11.15 -5.66 28.38
N ALA A 146 -10.92 -6.74 27.63
CA ALA A 146 -9.75 -6.87 26.76
C ALA A 146 -9.69 -5.79 25.66
N LEU A 147 -10.83 -5.48 25.02
CA LEU A 147 -10.90 -4.43 23.99
C LEU A 147 -10.78 -3.03 24.61
N MET A 148 -11.34 -2.81 25.80
CA MET A 148 -11.22 -1.53 26.51
C MET A 148 -9.77 -1.26 26.97
N ASN A 149 -9.08 -2.28 27.48
CA ASN A 149 -7.66 -2.16 27.84
C ASN A 149 -6.79 -1.90 26.60
N GLN A 150 -7.10 -2.54 25.47
CA GLN A 150 -6.41 -2.28 24.20
C GLN A 150 -6.67 -0.86 23.68
N GLU A 151 -7.90 -0.37 23.78
CA GLU A 151 -8.25 1.01 23.43
C GLU A 151 -7.47 2.03 24.26
N GLN A 152 -7.42 1.86 25.58
CA GLN A 152 -6.65 2.76 26.44
C GLN A 152 -5.17 2.76 26.04
N ARG A 153 -4.60 1.58 25.78
CA ARG A 153 -3.23 1.43 25.31
C ARG A 153 -3.00 2.15 23.98
N LEU A 154 -3.92 2.00 23.03
CA LEU A 154 -3.86 2.66 21.72
C LEU A 154 -3.83 4.18 21.86
N LEU A 155 -4.78 4.75 22.62
CA LEU A 155 -4.91 6.20 22.76
C LEU A 155 -3.67 6.80 23.45
N THR A 156 -3.22 6.18 24.54
CA THR A 156 -2.00 6.60 25.24
C THR A 156 -0.75 6.46 24.35
N ALA A 157 -0.66 5.41 23.53
CA ALA A 157 0.45 5.26 22.60
C ALA A 157 0.43 6.36 21.53
N LEU A 158 -0.72 6.66 20.92
CA LEU A 158 -0.88 7.71 19.92
C LEU A 158 -0.50 9.10 20.48
N GLU A 159 -0.97 9.45 21.67
CA GLU A 159 -0.67 10.73 22.34
C GLU A 159 0.83 10.90 22.69
N SER A 160 1.58 9.79 22.77
CA SER A 160 3.02 9.84 23.05
C SER A 160 3.90 9.95 21.80
N VAL A 161 3.31 9.88 20.60
CA VAL A 161 4.04 9.91 19.33
C VAL A 161 4.60 11.29 19.08
N THR A 162 5.88 11.33 18.69
CA THR A 162 6.54 12.56 18.23
C THR A 162 7.18 12.40 16.85
N GLU A 163 7.38 11.15 16.41
CA GLU A 163 8.08 10.83 15.17
C GLU A 163 7.39 9.70 14.44
N ALA A 164 7.35 9.79 13.11
CA ALA A 164 6.88 8.73 12.24
C ALA A 164 8.01 8.34 11.28
N ARG A 165 8.18 7.05 11.00
CA ARG A 165 9.22 6.53 10.10
C ARG A 165 8.63 5.51 9.15
N TRP A 166 8.97 5.63 7.88
CA TRP A 166 8.64 4.60 6.91
C TRP A 166 9.66 3.47 6.97
N ARG A 167 9.15 2.24 6.94
CA ARG A 167 9.96 1.04 6.73
C ARG A 167 9.64 0.46 5.38
N GLU A 168 10.70 0.21 4.60
CA GLU A 168 10.65 -0.58 3.36
C GLU A 168 9.57 -0.16 2.35
N SER A 169 9.07 1.09 2.44
CA SER A 169 7.92 1.62 1.69
C SER A 169 6.58 0.89 1.89
N THR A 170 6.46 0.04 2.92
CA THR A 170 5.32 -0.87 3.13
C THR A 170 4.48 -0.50 4.34
N TRP A 171 5.11 -0.06 5.44
CA TRP A 171 4.40 0.33 6.66
C TRP A 171 5.04 1.54 7.35
N LEU A 172 4.26 2.18 8.21
CA LEU A 172 4.65 3.32 9.02
C LEU A 172 4.82 2.87 10.47
N GLU A 173 5.97 3.20 11.06
CA GLU A 173 6.24 2.99 12.47
C GLU A 173 6.23 4.33 13.19
N LEU A 174 5.54 4.38 14.33
CA LEU A 174 5.45 5.57 15.17
C LEU A 174 6.30 5.40 16.42
N TYR A 175 6.99 6.47 16.78
CA TYR A 175 7.96 6.52 17.87
C TYR A 175 7.70 7.71 18.80
N ASP A 176 8.05 7.55 20.07
CA ASP A 176 8.05 8.64 21.04
C ASP A 176 9.33 9.50 20.98
N SER A 177 9.39 10.53 21.82
CA SER A 177 10.51 11.48 21.89
C SER A 177 11.83 10.86 22.32
N LYS A 178 11.80 9.65 22.90
CA LYS A 178 12.98 8.87 23.30
C LYS A 178 13.41 7.88 22.22
N GLY A 179 12.70 7.81 21.09
CA GLY A 179 12.92 6.83 20.04
C GLY A 179 12.37 5.44 20.39
N THR A 180 11.47 5.34 21.37
CA THR A 180 10.79 4.08 21.71
C THR A 180 9.69 3.82 20.71
N TYR A 181 9.66 2.61 20.14
CA TYR A 181 8.58 2.17 19.27
C TYR A 181 7.22 2.17 19.98
N LYS A 182 6.18 2.68 19.31
CA LYS A 182 4.81 2.78 19.82
C LYS A 182 3.81 1.98 18.99
N LEU A 183 3.79 2.18 17.68
CA LEU A 183 2.73 1.64 16.82
C LEU A 183 3.29 1.25 15.45
N ARG A 184 2.71 0.21 14.85
CA ARG A 184 2.85 -0.08 13.43
C ARG A 184 1.52 0.11 12.73
N LEU A 185 1.53 0.99 11.73
CA LEU A 185 0.40 1.26 10.86
C LEU A 185 0.70 0.74 9.46
N ILE A 186 -0.26 0.08 8.86
CA ILE A 186 -0.24 -0.26 7.44
C ILE A 186 -1.31 0.56 6.72
N GLN A 187 -1.10 0.86 5.44
CA GLN A 187 -2.12 1.56 4.67
C GLN A 187 -3.33 0.65 4.47
N GLU A 188 -4.51 1.11 4.92
CA GLU A 188 -5.77 0.50 4.55
C GLU A 188 -6.16 1.10 3.20
N GLY A 189 -5.73 0.46 2.11
CA GLY A 189 -6.02 0.93 0.77
C GLY A 189 -4.97 1.86 0.14
N VAL A 190 -3.69 1.48 0.15
CA VAL A 190 -3.17 1.19 -1.19
C VAL A 190 -3.93 -0.07 -1.54
N GLU A 191 -4.88 0.04 -2.45
CA GLU A 191 -5.30 -1.14 -3.17
C GLU A 191 -3.99 -1.73 -3.73
N GLU A 192 -3.39 -2.69 -3.01
CA GLU A 192 -3.19 -3.96 -3.68
C GLU A 192 -4.49 -4.17 -4.42
N ASN A 193 -4.41 -4.11 -5.74
CA ASN A 193 -5.40 -4.67 -6.64
C ASN A 193 -5.98 -5.90 -5.96
N LYS A 194 -7.02 -5.70 -5.14
CA LYS A 194 -7.87 -6.79 -4.75
C LYS A 194 -8.75 -6.86 -5.96
N GLU A 195 -8.17 -7.45 -7.01
CA GLU A 195 -8.85 -8.06 -8.12
C GLU A 195 -10.06 -8.71 -7.48
N THR A 196 -11.19 -8.01 -7.49
CA THR A 196 -12.39 -8.54 -6.88
C THR A 196 -12.86 -9.49 -7.96
N ARG A 197 -12.31 -10.71 -7.90
CA ARG A 197 -12.62 -11.79 -8.81
C ARG A 197 -14.07 -12.14 -8.54
N LEU A 198 -14.95 -11.67 -9.41
CA LEU A 198 -16.35 -12.03 -9.37
C LEU A 198 -16.51 -13.21 -10.32
N TYR A 199 -16.90 -14.35 -9.77
CA TYR A 199 -17.14 -15.55 -10.56
C TYR A 199 -18.57 -15.54 -11.04
N TYR A 200 -18.80 -15.72 -12.34
CA TYR A 200 -20.12 -16.02 -12.86
C TYR A 200 -20.06 -17.32 -13.66
N GLN A 201 -21.13 -18.10 -13.56
CA GLN A 201 -21.34 -19.29 -14.36
C GLN A 201 -22.34 -18.93 -15.47
N CYS A 202 -21.94 -19.11 -16.74
CA CYS A 202 -22.78 -18.93 -17.91
C CYS A 202 -23.07 -20.29 -18.55
N ASP A 203 -24.34 -20.61 -18.80
CA ASP A 203 -24.78 -21.94 -19.27
C ASP A 203 -24.23 -23.09 -18.39
N GLU A 204 -23.44 -24.03 -18.95
CA GLU A 204 -22.79 -25.17 -18.28
C GLU A 204 -21.25 -25.07 -18.20
N LYS A 205 -20.67 -23.94 -18.66
CA LYS A 205 -19.21 -23.72 -18.65
C LYS A 205 -18.84 -22.67 -17.60
N LEU A 206 -17.81 -22.97 -16.80
CA LEU A 206 -17.22 -22.01 -15.85
C LEU A 206 -16.41 -20.98 -16.63
N THR A 207 -16.85 -19.72 -16.63
CA THR A 207 -16.15 -18.60 -17.28
C THR A 207 -15.69 -17.61 -16.20
N PRO A 208 -14.45 -17.73 -15.70
CA PRO A 208 -13.96 -16.88 -14.61
C PRO A 208 -13.63 -15.48 -15.14
N PHE A 209 -14.20 -14.40 -14.59
CA PHE A 209 -13.77 -13.05 -14.97
C PHE A 209 -13.28 -12.22 -13.78
N VAL A 210 -12.47 -11.21 -14.09
CA VAL A 210 -11.83 -10.33 -13.12
C VAL A 210 -12.36 -8.91 -13.32
N VAL A 211 -13.14 -8.41 -12.36
CA VAL A 211 -13.48 -6.98 -12.34
C VAL A 211 -12.36 -6.26 -11.62
N LEU A 212 -11.69 -5.36 -12.35
CA LEU A 212 -10.61 -4.53 -11.83
C LEU A 212 -11.20 -3.34 -11.04
N PRO A 213 -10.49 -2.84 -10.01
CA PRO A 213 -10.98 -1.72 -9.21
C PRO A 213 -11.13 -0.43 -10.04
N GLY A 214 -12.14 0.37 -9.71
CA GLY A 214 -12.40 1.70 -10.31
C GLY A 214 -13.57 1.79 -11.29
N ASP A 215 -14.41 0.74 -11.41
CA ASP A 215 -15.67 0.66 -12.19
C ASP A 215 -15.60 0.94 -13.71
N GLU A 216 -14.52 1.51 -14.24
CA GLU A 216 -14.42 1.97 -15.64
C GLU A 216 -13.98 0.87 -16.63
N LYS A 217 -13.27 -0.17 -16.17
CA LYS A 217 -12.72 -1.23 -17.02
C LYS A 217 -12.99 -2.61 -16.43
N LEU A 218 -13.33 -3.57 -17.28
CA LEU A 218 -13.57 -4.97 -16.91
C LEU A 218 -12.62 -5.88 -17.69
N LEU A 219 -11.92 -6.78 -17.00
CA LEU A 219 -11.09 -7.81 -17.63
C LEU A 219 -11.86 -9.13 -17.67
N LEU A 220 -12.52 -9.38 -18.80
CA LEU A 220 -13.25 -10.61 -19.02
C LEU A 220 -12.25 -11.71 -19.38
N THR A 221 -12.19 -12.79 -18.59
CA THR A 221 -11.45 -14.00 -18.98
C THR A 221 -12.47 -15.09 -19.29
N VAL A 222 -12.31 -15.77 -20.43
CA VAL A 222 -13.14 -16.93 -20.79
C VAL A 222 -12.18 -18.00 -21.30
N GLU A 223 -12.16 -19.15 -20.62
CA GLU A 223 -11.13 -20.18 -20.83
C GLU A 223 -9.74 -19.54 -20.63
N ASP A 224 -8.89 -19.46 -21.66
CA ASP A 224 -7.54 -18.84 -21.60
C ASP A 224 -7.43 -17.50 -22.33
N ARG A 225 -8.56 -16.93 -22.77
CA ARG A 225 -8.59 -15.67 -23.51
C ARG A 225 -9.05 -14.53 -22.62
N GLN A 226 -8.38 -13.38 -22.74
CA GLN A 226 -8.69 -12.17 -21.99
C GLN A 226 -9.13 -11.04 -22.91
N TRP A 227 -10.20 -10.35 -22.52
CA TRP A 227 -10.70 -9.17 -23.19
C TRP A 227 -10.77 -8.01 -22.20
N ARG A 228 -10.34 -6.83 -22.65
CA ARG A 228 -10.49 -5.58 -21.90
C ARG A 228 -11.73 -4.87 -22.41
N LEU A 229 -12.75 -4.83 -21.57
CA LEU A 229 -14.02 -4.16 -21.86
C LEU A 229 -14.07 -2.82 -21.15
N ASN A 230 -14.68 -1.82 -21.79
CA ASN A 230 -14.86 -0.48 -21.21
C ASN A 230 -16.30 -0.31 -20.75
N ARG A 231 -16.50 0.40 -19.65
CA ARG A 231 -17.84 0.76 -19.18
C ARG A 231 -18.56 1.60 -20.23
N GLN A 232 -19.85 1.36 -20.39
CA GLN A 232 -20.76 2.11 -21.23
C GLN A 232 -21.92 2.61 -20.38
N GLU A 233 -22.43 3.78 -20.73
CA GLU A 233 -23.63 4.33 -20.09
C GLU A 233 -24.80 3.35 -20.27
N SER A 234 -25.56 3.13 -19.19
CA SER A 234 -26.71 2.23 -19.20
C SER A 234 -27.76 2.68 -18.18
N ALA A 235 -29.03 2.46 -18.50
CA ALA A 235 -30.15 2.89 -17.64
C ALA A 235 -30.29 2.06 -16.35
N SER A 236 -29.75 0.84 -16.32
CA SER A 236 -29.77 -0.03 -15.14
C SER A 236 -28.68 -1.09 -15.24
N GLY A 237 -27.87 -1.20 -14.19
CA GLY A 237 -26.74 -2.13 -14.13
C GLY A 237 -25.42 -1.53 -14.62
N ALA A 238 -24.42 -2.39 -14.76
CA ALA A 238 -23.10 -2.02 -15.26
C ALA A 238 -22.84 -2.74 -16.58
N ARG A 239 -22.78 -1.98 -17.68
CA ARG A 239 -22.62 -2.50 -19.04
C ARG A 239 -21.19 -2.26 -19.51
N TYR A 240 -20.54 -3.31 -19.99
CA TYR A 240 -19.15 -3.28 -20.47
C TYR A 240 -19.08 -3.79 -21.91
N VAL A 241 -18.37 -3.09 -22.78
CA VAL A 241 -18.27 -3.42 -24.21
C VAL A 241 -16.82 -3.30 -24.69
N GLY A 242 -16.39 -4.24 -25.53
CA GLY A 242 -15.07 -4.25 -26.15
C GLY A 242 -14.87 -5.46 -27.05
N GLU A 243 -14.14 -5.30 -28.16
CA GLU A 243 -13.73 -6.40 -29.06
C GLU A 243 -14.88 -7.35 -29.52
N GLY A 244 -16.08 -6.78 -29.75
CA GLY A 244 -17.25 -7.57 -30.17
C GLY A 244 -17.94 -8.36 -29.05
N ILE A 245 -17.57 -8.09 -27.80
CA ILE A 245 -18.15 -8.65 -26.58
C ILE A 245 -18.91 -7.57 -25.83
N GLU A 246 -20.09 -7.92 -25.35
CA GLU A 246 -20.87 -7.13 -24.40
C GLU A 246 -21.14 -7.95 -23.14
N PHE A 247 -20.90 -7.35 -21.98
CA PHE A 247 -21.14 -7.96 -20.69
C PHE A 247 -21.94 -7.00 -19.81
N TRP A 248 -23.17 -7.36 -19.46
CA TRP A 248 -24.10 -6.49 -18.74
C TRP A 248 -24.51 -7.09 -17.40
N ILE A 249 -24.08 -6.46 -16.31
CA ILE A 249 -24.29 -6.91 -14.93
C ILE A 249 -25.49 -6.21 -14.31
N LYS A 250 -26.38 -6.98 -13.69
CA LYS A 250 -27.53 -6.51 -12.91
C LYS A 250 -27.62 -7.29 -11.60
N GLY A 251 -27.04 -6.74 -10.53
CA GLY A 251 -27.01 -7.39 -9.22
C GLY A 251 -26.19 -8.68 -9.25
N LYS A 252 -26.86 -9.84 -9.15
CA LYS A 252 -26.23 -11.18 -9.18
C LYS A 252 -26.35 -11.86 -10.55
N GLU A 253 -27.08 -11.27 -11.48
CA GLU A 253 -27.28 -11.79 -12.82
C GLU A 253 -26.43 -10.98 -13.81
N ALA A 254 -25.99 -11.62 -14.87
CA ALA A 254 -25.35 -10.94 -15.99
C ALA A 254 -25.77 -11.54 -17.32
N LEU A 255 -25.79 -10.71 -18.37
CA LEU A 255 -25.99 -11.14 -19.75
C LEU A 255 -24.67 -10.96 -20.50
N MET A 256 -24.15 -12.04 -21.08
CA MET A 256 -22.96 -11.99 -21.93
C MET A 256 -23.36 -12.20 -23.39
N THR A 257 -22.90 -11.31 -24.27
CA THR A 257 -23.09 -11.43 -25.71
C THR A 257 -21.75 -11.52 -26.41
N MET A 258 -21.53 -12.62 -27.14
CA MET A 258 -20.32 -12.85 -27.94
C MET A 258 -20.72 -13.34 -29.33
N ALA A 259 -20.17 -12.71 -30.37
CA ALA A 259 -20.44 -13.07 -31.77
C ALA A 259 -21.95 -13.17 -32.12
N GLY A 260 -22.76 -12.29 -31.52
CA GLY A 260 -24.22 -12.25 -31.74
C GLY A 260 -25.05 -13.28 -30.96
N ARG A 261 -24.42 -14.13 -30.14
CA ARG A 261 -25.12 -15.05 -29.22
C ARG A 261 -25.10 -14.50 -27.80
N SER A 262 -26.26 -14.43 -27.17
CA SER A 262 -26.41 -13.99 -25.77
C SER A 262 -26.64 -15.18 -24.84
N VAL A 263 -25.95 -15.20 -23.70
CA VAL A 263 -26.05 -16.22 -22.66
C VAL A 263 -26.27 -15.58 -21.29
N ASN A 264 -27.09 -16.22 -20.46
CA ASN A 264 -27.37 -15.75 -19.10
C ASN A 264 -26.32 -16.32 -18.13
N CYS A 265 -25.88 -15.47 -17.22
CA CYS A 265 -24.81 -15.75 -16.28
C CYS A 265 -25.25 -15.44 -14.85
N MET A 266 -24.86 -16.29 -13.90
CA MET A 266 -25.18 -16.14 -12.48
C MET A 266 -23.93 -16.04 -11.62
N GLN A 267 -23.88 -15.04 -10.73
CA GLN A 267 -22.77 -14.84 -9.81
C GLN A 267 -22.65 -16.01 -8.82
N LYS A 268 -21.44 -16.58 -8.71
CA LYS A 268 -21.07 -17.56 -7.70
C LYS A 268 -20.24 -16.85 -6.62
N LYS A 269 -20.76 -16.86 -5.40
CA LYS A 269 -20.22 -16.10 -4.29
C LYS A 269 -18.93 -16.70 -3.71
N ASP A 270 -18.64 -17.97 -3.97
CA ASP A 270 -17.74 -18.76 -3.10
C ASP A 270 -16.69 -19.59 -3.86
N LEU A 271 -16.12 -19.07 -4.96
CA LEU A 271 -15.05 -19.80 -5.68
C LEU A 271 -13.62 -19.47 -5.22
N LEU A 272 -13.45 -18.69 -4.16
CA LEU A 272 -12.17 -18.50 -3.47
C LEU A 272 -12.38 -18.40 -1.96
N VAL A 273 -12.56 -19.55 -1.32
CA VAL A 273 -12.22 -19.71 0.10
C VAL A 273 -11.13 -20.76 0.15
N VAL A 274 -9.88 -20.33 0.13
CA VAL A 274 -8.77 -21.16 0.63
C VAL A 274 -8.64 -20.81 2.10
N GLY A 275 -8.91 -21.78 2.98
CA GLY A 275 -8.97 -21.56 4.43
C GLY A 275 -10.34 -21.11 4.94
N GLY A 276 -11.26 -22.07 5.11
CA GLY A 276 -12.57 -21.83 5.73
C GLY A 276 -13.60 -22.94 5.49
N ASP A 277 -13.33 -23.86 4.58
CA ASP A 277 -14.10 -25.06 4.28
C ASP A 277 -13.89 -26.12 5.36
N ARG A 278 -14.50 -25.89 6.51
CA ARG A 278 -14.58 -26.91 7.56
C ARG A 278 -15.69 -27.89 7.22
N ASP A 279 -15.39 -29.18 7.24
CA ASP A 279 -16.40 -30.23 7.24
C ASP A 279 -17.15 -30.30 8.59
N GLU A 280 -18.07 -31.25 8.73
CA GLU A 280 -18.84 -31.47 9.97
C GLU A 280 -17.95 -31.73 11.20
N HIS A 281 -16.71 -32.19 10.98
CA HIS A 281 -15.72 -32.46 12.02
C HIS A 281 -14.73 -31.30 12.22
N GLY A 282 -14.87 -30.20 11.47
CA GLY A 282 -13.99 -29.05 11.56
C GLY A 282 -12.73 -29.14 10.69
N CYS A 283 -12.58 -30.18 9.88
CA CYS A 283 -11.40 -30.41 9.05
C CYS A 283 -11.44 -29.55 7.78
N ILE A 284 -10.28 -28.97 7.44
CA ILE A 284 -10.14 -28.04 6.31
C ILE A 284 -9.68 -28.81 5.07
N GLY A 285 -10.63 -29.24 4.24
CA GLY A 285 -10.36 -30.05 3.04
C GLY A 285 -9.39 -29.38 2.06
N SER A 286 -9.50 -28.07 1.90
CA SER A 286 -8.64 -27.26 1.04
C SER A 286 -7.20 -27.16 1.52
N ALA A 287 -6.95 -27.40 2.82
CA ALA A 287 -5.62 -27.54 3.40
C ALA A 287 -5.14 -29.01 3.43
N GLY A 288 -5.91 -29.90 2.78
CA GLY A 288 -5.67 -31.34 2.66
C GLY A 288 -5.93 -32.13 3.93
N TYR A 289 -6.71 -31.57 4.87
CA TYR A 289 -7.15 -32.30 6.06
C TYR A 289 -8.38 -33.15 5.76
N GLN A 290 -8.38 -34.36 6.30
CA GLN A 290 -9.51 -35.29 6.28
C GLN A 290 -9.75 -35.82 7.69
N TRP A 291 -11.02 -36.00 8.06
CA TRP A 291 -11.38 -36.58 9.34
C TRP A 291 -11.00 -38.06 9.43
N CYS A 292 -10.29 -38.44 10.50
CA CYS A 292 -9.89 -39.81 10.77
C CYS A 292 -10.61 -40.35 12.01
N ARG A 293 -11.56 -41.28 11.84
CA ARG A 293 -12.38 -41.79 12.95
C ARG A 293 -11.56 -42.53 14.02
N LYS A 294 -10.53 -43.28 13.62
CA LYS A 294 -9.67 -44.05 14.54
C LYS A 294 -8.77 -43.16 15.40
N LEU A 295 -8.35 -42.00 14.90
CA LEU A 295 -7.47 -41.07 15.60
C LEU A 295 -8.21 -39.88 16.22
N ASP A 296 -9.52 -39.75 15.94
CA ASP A 296 -10.39 -38.66 16.42
C ASP A 296 -9.83 -37.25 16.15
N GLN A 297 -9.18 -37.09 14.98
CA GLN A 297 -8.55 -35.84 14.58
C GLN A 297 -8.53 -35.67 13.07
N CYS A 298 -8.34 -34.42 12.64
CA CYS A 298 -8.08 -34.07 11.25
C CYS A 298 -6.64 -34.41 10.90
N VAL A 299 -6.43 -35.34 9.96
CA VAL A 299 -5.11 -35.77 9.51
C VAL A 299 -4.87 -35.39 8.06
N ARG A 300 -3.60 -35.36 7.65
CA ARG A 300 -3.21 -35.19 6.25
C ARG A 300 -2.56 -36.48 5.78
N GLY A 301 -3.04 -37.02 4.66
CA GLY A 301 -2.62 -38.35 4.20
C GLY A 301 -1.11 -38.48 4.00
N TRP A 302 -0.43 -37.42 3.55
CA TRP A 302 1.03 -37.45 3.34
C TRP A 302 1.84 -37.37 4.64
N GLU A 303 1.34 -36.70 5.68
CA GLU A 303 1.97 -36.69 7.01
C GLU A 303 1.81 -38.07 7.66
N LEU A 304 0.59 -38.61 7.59
CA LEU A 304 0.26 -39.93 8.10
C LEU A 304 1.04 -41.05 7.40
N ALA A 305 1.24 -40.92 6.08
CA ALA A 305 2.06 -41.86 5.32
C ALA A 305 3.53 -41.81 5.78
N GLY A 306 4.08 -40.61 6.00
CA GLY A 306 5.45 -40.42 6.47
C GLY A 306 5.70 -41.02 7.86
N GLU A 307 4.77 -40.85 8.80
CA GLU A 307 4.87 -41.41 10.16
C GLU A 307 4.79 -42.95 10.18
N HIS A 308 4.05 -43.53 9.23
CA HIS A 308 3.79 -44.96 9.16
C HIS A 308 4.57 -45.72 8.08
N GLY A 309 5.54 -45.06 7.43
CA GLY A 309 6.40 -45.66 6.41
C GLY A 309 5.66 -46.10 5.15
N LEU A 310 4.52 -45.48 4.85
CA LEU A 310 3.74 -45.72 3.63
C LEU A 310 4.14 -44.70 2.55
N GLN A 311 4.10 -45.13 1.29
CA GLN A 311 4.47 -44.26 0.16
C GLN A 311 3.25 -43.55 -0.44
N ASP A 312 2.07 -44.12 -0.29
CA ASP A 312 0.83 -43.57 -0.82
C ASP A 312 -0.01 -42.91 0.31
N PRO A 313 -0.24 -41.59 0.24
CA PRO A 313 -1.15 -40.87 1.14
C PRO A 313 -2.56 -41.47 1.21
N ALA A 314 -3.08 -41.99 0.09
CA ALA A 314 -4.40 -42.59 0.04
C ALA A 314 -4.44 -43.95 0.74
N GLU A 315 -3.39 -44.76 0.57
CA GLU A 315 -3.23 -46.03 1.29
C GLU A 315 -3.11 -45.79 2.80
N ALA A 316 -2.38 -44.76 3.23
CA ALA A 316 -2.25 -44.41 4.64
C ALA A 316 -3.60 -44.06 5.27
N ILE A 317 -4.40 -43.22 4.62
CA ILE A 317 -5.75 -42.90 5.07
C ILE A 317 -6.61 -44.16 5.14
N ALA A 318 -6.66 -44.97 4.08
CA ALA A 318 -7.49 -46.17 4.05
C ALA A 318 -7.09 -47.21 5.10
N LYS A 319 -5.80 -47.37 5.39
CA LYS A 319 -5.32 -48.38 6.34
C LYS A 319 -5.47 -47.94 7.80
N ILE A 320 -5.34 -46.64 8.07
CA ILE A 320 -5.24 -46.10 9.42
C ILE A 320 -6.54 -45.43 9.87
N CYS A 321 -7.36 -44.92 8.96
CA CYS A 321 -8.57 -44.14 9.28
C CYS A 321 -9.89 -44.85 8.99
N ASP A 322 -9.93 -45.82 8.06
CA ASP A 322 -11.08 -46.73 7.86
C ASP A 322 -11.06 -47.88 8.87
#